data_AF-A0A1H4HXJ7-F1
#
_entry.id   AF-A0A1H4HXJ7-F1
#
_cell.length_a   1.000
_cell.length_b   1.000
_cell.length_c   1.000
_cell.angle_alpha   90.00
_cell.angle_beta   90.00
_cell.angle_gamma   90.00
#
_symmetry.space_group_name_H-M   'P 1'
#
loop_
_entity.id
_entity.type
_entity.pdbx_description
1 polymer ?
#
loop_
_entity_poly.entity_id
_entity_poly.type
_entity_poly.pdbx_seq_one_letter_code
_entity_poly.pdbx_strand_id
1 'polypeptide(L)'
;MRVNPLLLIIALALTLPAIAQPAGRTDSTECKAEEAAIERDMELARSKGQMLRRQQLAETLAALQARCDILPPEQSRAANINRLEHEIQDLRKALDHAEEQLRSLKSGGS
;
A
#
# COMPACT_ATOMS: atom_id res chain seq x y z
N MET A 1 -66.77 -30.35 7.56
CA MET A 1 -65.75 -31.17 6.86
C MET A 1 -65.06 -30.22 5.87
N ARG A 2 -63.76 -29.98 5.79
CA ARG A 2 -62.52 -30.62 6.24
C ARG A 2 -61.49 -29.50 6.48
N VAL A 3 -60.62 -29.68 7.45
CA VAL A 3 -59.47 -28.80 7.69
C VAL A 3 -58.27 -29.30 6.89
N ASN A 4 -57.36 -28.37 6.57
CA ASN A 4 -55.94 -28.56 6.28
C ASN A 4 -55.54 -29.09 4.89
N PRO A 5 -54.24 -29.06 4.54
CA PRO A 5 -53.21 -28.05 4.84
C PRO A 5 -52.38 -27.76 3.57
N LEU A 6 -51.81 -26.58 3.39
CA LEU A 6 -50.48 -26.54 2.75
C LEU A 6 -49.76 -25.25 3.14
N LEU A 7 -49.02 -25.38 4.23
CA LEU A 7 -47.93 -24.52 4.63
C LEU A 7 -46.93 -24.43 3.47
N LEU A 8 -47.03 -23.40 2.64
CA LEU A 8 -45.94 -22.99 1.75
C LEU A 8 -44.93 -22.19 2.58
N ILE A 9 -44.13 -22.93 3.36
CA ILE A 9 -42.89 -22.43 3.94
C ILE A 9 -41.93 -22.25 2.77
N ILE A 10 -41.86 -21.03 2.23
CA ILE A 10 -40.78 -20.62 1.34
C ILE A 10 -39.55 -20.49 2.25
N ALA A 11 -38.75 -21.56 2.31
CA ALA A 11 -37.41 -21.51 2.84
C ALA A 11 -36.59 -20.59 1.93
N LEU A 12 -36.53 -19.32 2.28
CA LEU A 12 -35.62 -18.36 1.68
C LEU A 12 -34.21 -18.75 2.13
N ALA A 13 -33.58 -19.66 1.38
CA ALA A 13 -32.17 -19.93 1.49
C ALA A 13 -31.43 -18.64 1.10
N LEU A 14 -31.12 -17.81 2.09
CA LEU A 14 -30.13 -16.75 1.99
C LEU A 14 -28.78 -17.43 1.77
N THR A 15 -28.52 -17.82 0.52
CA THR A 15 -27.16 -17.99 0.05
C THR A 15 -26.57 -16.58 0.01
N LEU A 16 -25.92 -16.18 1.10
CA LEU A 16 -24.95 -15.09 1.00
C LEU A 16 -23.96 -15.56 -0.08
N PRO A 17 -23.78 -14.83 -1.19
CA PRO A 17 -22.53 -14.98 -1.91
C PRO A 17 -21.48 -14.49 -0.91
N ALA A 18 -20.78 -15.43 -0.28
CA ALA A 18 -19.49 -15.14 0.28
C ALA A 18 -18.67 -14.64 -0.92
N ILE A 19 -18.60 -13.32 -1.06
CA ILE A 19 -17.61 -12.69 -1.91
C ILE A 19 -16.29 -12.94 -1.18
N ALA A 20 -15.77 -14.15 -1.37
CA ALA A 20 -14.36 -14.42 -1.21
C ALA A 20 -13.67 -13.56 -2.27
N GLN A 21 -13.45 -12.28 -1.93
CA GLN A 21 -12.46 -11.48 -2.60
C GLN A 21 -11.19 -12.32 -2.49
N PRO A 22 -10.63 -12.81 -3.61
CA PRO A 22 -9.32 -13.39 -3.53
C PRO A 22 -8.46 -12.25 -2.98
N ALA A 23 -7.90 -12.44 -1.79
CA ALA A 23 -6.67 -11.77 -1.40
C ALA A 23 -5.53 -12.31 -2.31
N GLY A 24 -5.77 -12.24 -3.62
CA GLY A 24 -4.83 -12.52 -4.67
C GLY A 24 -4.21 -11.18 -4.95
N ARG A 25 -2.95 -11.04 -4.50
CA ARG A 25 -1.92 -10.19 -5.09
C ARG A 25 -2.47 -9.39 -6.28
N THR A 26 -2.88 -8.15 -6.01
CA THR A 26 -3.34 -7.22 -7.05
C THR A 26 -2.29 -7.22 -8.14
N ASP A 27 -2.65 -7.71 -9.33
CA ASP A 27 -1.70 -7.84 -10.42
C ASP A 27 -1.27 -6.42 -10.80
N SER A 28 0.04 -6.18 -10.87
CA SER A 28 0.62 -4.84 -11.08
C SER A 28 0.03 -4.09 -12.30
N THR A 29 -0.48 -4.83 -13.29
CA THR A 29 -1.18 -4.31 -14.47
C THR A 29 -2.55 -3.72 -14.17
N GLU A 30 -3.31 -4.33 -13.25
CA GLU A 30 -4.62 -3.86 -12.81
C GLU A 30 -4.48 -2.56 -12.01
N CYS A 31 -3.49 -2.51 -11.11
CA CYS A 31 -3.08 -1.31 -10.41
C CYS A 31 -2.74 -0.14 -11.35
N LYS A 32 -1.93 -0.38 -12.39
CA LYS A 32 -1.58 0.66 -13.37
C LYS A 32 -2.79 1.15 -14.18
N ALA A 33 -3.74 0.26 -14.49
CA ALA A 33 -4.96 0.63 -15.19
C ALA A 33 -5.87 1.52 -14.30
N GLU A 34 -5.98 1.20 -13.02
CA GLU A 34 -6.73 2.00 -12.04
C GLU A 34 -6.10 3.37 -11.80
N GLU A 35 -4.76 3.44 -11.66
CA GLU A 35 -4.03 4.71 -11.55
C GLU A 35 -4.31 5.62 -12.75
N ALA A 36 -4.16 5.09 -13.97
CA ALA A 36 -4.41 5.84 -15.20
C ALA A 36 -5.89 6.27 -15.37
N ALA A 37 -6.83 5.55 -14.76
CA ALA A 37 -8.24 5.97 -14.72
C ALA A 37 -8.43 7.17 -13.79
N ILE A 38 -7.86 7.13 -12.59
CA ILE A 38 -7.96 8.22 -11.60
C ILE A 38 -7.28 9.50 -12.12
N GLU A 39 -6.12 9.39 -12.77
CA GLU A 39 -5.43 10.55 -13.36
C GLU A 39 -6.25 11.24 -14.46
N ARG A 40 -6.92 10.46 -15.32
CA ARG A 40 -7.85 11.02 -16.33
C ARG A 40 -9.01 11.76 -15.69
N ASP A 41 -9.57 11.22 -14.61
CA ASP A 41 -10.66 11.87 -13.87
C ASP A 41 -10.19 13.15 -13.16
N MET A 42 -8.94 13.20 -12.70
CA MET A 42 -8.34 14.42 -12.13
C MET A 42 -8.21 15.54 -13.17
N GLU A 43 -7.77 15.22 -14.39
CA GLU A 43 -7.70 16.19 -15.50
C GLU A 43 -9.09 16.65 -15.95
N LEU A 44 -10.08 15.74 -15.95
CA LEU A 44 -11.47 16.11 -16.20
C LEU A 44 -12.02 17.03 -15.09
N ALA A 45 -11.74 16.74 -13.82
CA ALA A 45 -12.13 17.60 -12.71
C ALA A 45 -11.45 18.97 -12.78
N ARG A 46 -10.17 19.01 -13.20
CA ARG A 46 -9.41 20.24 -13.42
C ARG A 46 -10.03 21.10 -14.52
N SER A 47 -10.34 20.53 -15.68
CA SER A 47 -10.96 21.26 -16.79
C SER A 47 -12.34 21.82 -16.43
N LYS A 48 -13.05 21.17 -15.50
CA LYS A 48 -14.34 21.63 -14.96
C LYS A 48 -14.24 22.56 -13.75
N GLY A 49 -13.04 22.91 -13.29
CA GLY A 49 -12.83 23.76 -12.10
C GLY A 49 -13.28 23.11 -10.78
N GLN A 50 -13.39 21.78 -10.72
CA GLN A 50 -13.88 21.05 -9.55
C GLN A 50 -12.75 20.76 -8.56
N MET A 51 -12.28 21.79 -7.87
CA MET A 51 -11.11 21.70 -6.97
C MET A 51 -11.28 20.67 -5.84
N LEU A 52 -12.44 20.63 -5.19
CA LEU A 52 -12.69 19.65 -4.11
C LEU A 52 -12.67 18.21 -4.62
N ARG A 53 -13.28 17.96 -5.78
CA ARG A 53 -13.31 16.63 -6.39
C ARG A 53 -11.91 16.19 -6.82
N ARG A 54 -11.11 17.11 -7.36
CA ARG A 54 -9.69 16.86 -7.66
C ARG A 54 -8.92 16.46 -6.40
N GLN A 55 -9.17 17.13 -5.26
CA GLN A 55 -8.50 16.78 -4.00
C GLN A 55 -8.90 15.38 -3.52
N GLN A 56 -10.19 15.04 -3.57
CA GLN A 56 -10.67 13.69 -3.25
C GLN A 56 -10.06 12.60 -4.16
N LEU A 57 -9.93 12.90 -5.47
CA LEU A 57 -9.27 11.99 -6.41
C LEU A 57 -7.78 11.84 -6.12
N ALA A 58 -7.10 12.91 -5.68
CA ALA A 58 -5.70 12.83 -5.27
C ALA A 58 -5.51 11.96 -4.01
N GLU A 59 -6.41 12.07 -3.03
CA GLU A 59 -6.42 11.20 -1.84
C GLU A 59 -6.71 9.75 -2.22
N THR A 60 -7.62 9.52 -3.16
CA THR A 60 -7.93 8.19 -3.70
C THR A 60 -6.74 7.60 -4.44
N LEU A 61 -6.04 8.40 -5.25
CA LEU A 61 -4.83 7.99 -5.95
C LEU A 61 -3.73 7.62 -4.95
N ALA A 62 -3.51 8.42 -3.90
CA ALA A 62 -2.52 8.12 -2.86
C ALA A 62 -2.86 6.83 -2.10
N ALA A 63 -4.14 6.58 -1.82
CA ALA A 63 -4.58 5.34 -1.17
C ALA A 63 -4.47 4.12 -2.09
N LEU A 64 -4.74 4.27 -3.40
CA LEU A 64 -4.54 3.24 -4.41
C LEU A 64 -3.05 2.94 -4.55
N GLN A 65 -2.23 3.97 -4.71
CA GLN A 65 -0.78 3.87 -4.74
C GLN A 65 -0.29 3.16 -3.49
N ALA A 66 -0.67 3.54 -2.27
CA ALA A 66 -0.23 2.81 -1.06
C ALA A 66 -0.62 1.31 -1.03
N ARG A 67 -1.68 0.90 -1.75
CA ARG A 67 -2.12 -0.52 -1.86
C ARG A 67 -1.41 -1.26 -2.99
N CYS A 68 -1.18 -0.58 -4.10
CA CYS A 68 -0.51 -1.08 -5.30
C CYS A 68 1.02 -1.05 -5.17
N ASP A 69 1.51 -0.06 -4.45
CA ASP A 69 2.88 0.17 -4.05
C ASP A 69 3.22 -0.69 -2.83
N ILE A 70 3.50 -1.94 -3.16
CA ILE A 70 4.83 -2.47 -2.82
C ILE A 70 5.84 -1.79 -3.80
N LEU A 71 5.87 -0.45 -3.75
CA LEU A 71 6.57 0.61 -4.49
C LEU A 71 6.85 0.49 -6.02
N PRO A 72 6.91 1.63 -6.77
CA PRO A 72 7.21 1.62 -8.21
C PRO A 72 8.65 1.17 -8.43
N PRO A 73 8.93 0.15 -9.26
CA PRO A 73 10.18 -0.61 -9.21
C PRO A 73 11.46 0.21 -9.46
N GLU A 74 11.39 1.35 -10.16
CA GLU A 74 12.57 2.16 -10.49
C GLU A 74 12.80 3.35 -9.53
N GLN A 75 11.76 4.16 -9.25
CA GLN A 75 11.88 5.29 -8.33
C GLN A 75 12.04 4.84 -6.87
N SER A 76 11.40 3.73 -6.50
CA SER A 76 11.57 3.05 -5.22
C SER A 76 12.95 2.46 -5.03
N ARG A 77 13.46 1.78 -6.06
CA ARG A 77 14.73 1.07 -5.98
C ARG A 77 15.87 2.06 -5.85
N ALA A 78 15.89 3.12 -6.65
CA ALA A 78 16.90 4.17 -6.55
C ALA A 78 16.86 4.87 -5.19
N ALA A 79 15.67 5.22 -4.69
CA ALA A 79 15.51 5.85 -3.38
C ALA A 79 15.93 4.91 -2.23
N ASN A 80 15.58 3.63 -2.31
CA ASN A 80 15.93 2.64 -1.28
C ASN A 80 17.43 2.30 -1.31
N ILE A 81 18.05 2.21 -2.50
CA ILE A 81 19.51 2.08 -2.64
C ILE A 81 20.20 3.26 -1.96
N ASN A 82 19.79 4.49 -2.28
CA ASN A 82 20.40 5.69 -1.71
C ASN A 82 20.24 5.73 -0.17
N ARG A 83 19.07 5.37 0.35
CA ARG A 83 18.82 5.24 1.79
C ARG A 83 19.77 4.23 2.44
N LEU A 84 19.89 3.04 1.85
CA LEU A 84 20.75 1.96 2.37
C LEU A 84 22.24 2.33 2.29
N GLU A 85 22.66 3.05 1.25
CA GLU A 85 24.04 3.54 1.13
C GLU A 85 24.40 4.53 2.25
N HIS A 86 23.50 5.46 2.59
CA HIS A 86 23.68 6.37 3.72
C HIS A 86 23.73 5.60 5.05
N GLU A 87 22.79 4.66 5.25
CA GLU A 87 22.73 3.85 6.46
C GLU A 87 24.02 3.04 6.67
N ILE A 88 24.59 2.47 5.60
CA ILE A 88 25.88 1.77 5.65
C ILE A 88 27.03 2.70 6.05
N GLN A 89 27.06 3.94 5.53
CA GLN A 89 28.10 4.90 5.89
C GLN A 89 28.03 5.30 7.36
N ASP A 90 26.81 5.52 7.88
CA ASP A 90 26.62 5.88 9.28
C ASP A 90 26.99 4.74 10.22
N LEU A 91 26.61 3.50 9.87
CA LEU A 91 27.00 2.31 10.62
C LEU A 91 28.52 2.11 10.64
N ARG A 92 29.22 2.38 9.54
CA ARG A 92 30.69 2.30 9.48
C ARG A 92 31.33 3.33 10.42
N LYS A 93 30.87 4.58 10.42
CA LYS A 93 31.37 5.60 11.35
C LYS A 93 31.13 5.21 12.80
N ALA A 94 29.94 4.65 13.10
CA ALA A 94 29.61 4.18 14.43
C ALA A 94 30.53 3.03 14.87
N LEU A 95 30.84 2.11 13.95
CA LEU A 95 31.80 1.03 14.20
C LEU A 95 33.19 1.57 14.47
N ASP A 96 33.72 2.44 13.61
CA ASP A 96 35.05 3.06 13.78
C ASP A 96 35.17 3.75 15.14
N HIS A 97 34.13 4.48 15.55
CA HIS A 97 34.07 5.15 16.84
C HIS A 97 34.02 4.15 18.02
N ALA A 98 33.31 3.04 17.89
CA ALA A 98 33.27 2.00 18.92
C ALA A 98 34.62 1.28 19.04
N GLU A 99 35.30 1.03 17.92
CA GLU A 99 36.63 0.41 17.89
C GLU A 99 37.71 1.32 18.50
N GLU A 100 37.65 2.64 18.25
CA GLU A 100 38.56 3.61 18.87
C GLU A 100 38.35 3.68 20.39
N GLN A 101 37.10 3.71 20.85
CA GLN A 101 36.81 3.62 22.28
C GLN A 101 37.39 2.34 22.89
N LEU A 102 37.23 1.19 22.22
CA LEU A 102 37.80 -0.06 22.70
C LEU A 102 39.34 -0.01 22.75
N ARG A 103 39.99 0.58 21.73
CA ARG A 103 41.44 0.76 21.68
C ARG A 103 41.93 1.64 22.83
N SER A 104 41.26 2.77 23.06
CA SER A 104 41.59 3.69 24.15
C SER A 104 41.53 3.00 25.51
N LEU A 105 40.46 2.24 25.79
CA LEU A 105 40.28 1.49 27.02
C LEU A 105 41.35 0.39 27.20
N LYS A 106 41.74 -0.29 26.12
CA LYS A 106 42.82 -1.29 26.16
C LYS A 106 44.20 -0.65 26.39
N SER A 107 44.45 0.53 25.83
CA SER A 107 45.73 1.24 25.96
C SER A 107 45.88 2.02 27.26
N GLY A 108 44.78 2.50 27.85
CA GLY A 108 44.75 3.23 29.12
C GLY A 108 44.58 2.35 30.36
N GLY A 109 44.46 1.02 30.18
CA GLY A 109 44.36 0.04 31.25
C GLY A 109 45.70 -0.61 31.65
N SER A 110 46.83 0.03 31.34
CA SER A 110 48.18 -0.36 31.83
C SER A 110 48.57 0.43 33.07
#